data_AF-A0A0B1TD02-F1
#
_entry.id   AF-A0A0B1TD02-F1
#
_cell.length_a   1.000
_cell.length_b   1.000
_cell.length_c   1.000
_cell.angle_alpha   90.00
_cell.angle_beta   90.00
_cell.angle_gamma   90.00
#
_symmetry.space_group_name_H-M   'P 1'
#
loop_
_entity.id
_entity.type
_entity.pdbx_description
1 polymer ?
#
loop_
_entity_poly.entity_id
_entity_poly.type
_entity_poly.pdbx_seq_one_letter_code
_entity_poly.pdbx_strand_id
1 'polypeptide(L)'
;MCENPPGFWEPEKLKEKFPLVDTDYISVFSKHTLPKERFGDDACIPRVRTTLQRITDKYDGDLLFVSHGAPIGAIHEIWMGDFKYVGQATVTKFVETAKGKIRMEFTSDASHLSDKRNLRPW
;
A
#
# COMPACT_ATOMS: atom_id res chain seq x y z
N MET A 1 6.70 -4.44 13.75
CA MET A 1 6.89 -5.88 13.99
C MET A 1 5.54 -6.54 13.78
N CYS A 2 5.37 -7.35 12.74
CA CYS A 2 4.11 -8.06 12.47
C CYS A 2 4.07 -9.37 13.26
N GLU A 3 2.87 -9.79 13.69
CA GLU A 3 2.68 -11.07 14.37
C GLU A 3 3.06 -12.25 13.47
N ASN A 4 3.50 -13.36 14.06
CA ASN A 4 3.79 -14.62 13.35
C ASN A 4 3.06 -15.80 14.04
N PRO A 5 2.02 -16.38 13.41
CA PRO A 5 1.45 -15.97 12.12
C PRO A 5 0.75 -14.62 12.23
N PRO A 6 0.58 -13.87 11.13
CA PRO A 6 -0.12 -12.60 11.18
C PRO A 6 -1.61 -12.83 11.48
N GLY A 7 -2.15 -12.12 12.47
CA GLY A 7 -3.59 -12.10 12.75
C GLY A 7 -4.35 -11.25 11.73
N PHE A 8 -5.12 -11.89 10.86
CA PHE A 8 -6.07 -11.19 9.97
C PHE A 8 -7.50 -11.56 10.36
N TRP A 9 -8.39 -10.57 10.43
CA TRP A 9 -9.83 -10.84 10.45
C TRP A 9 -10.29 -11.14 9.02
N GLU A 10 -11.15 -12.14 8.87
CA GLU A 10 -11.82 -12.41 7.59
C GLU A 10 -12.73 -11.22 7.20
N PRO A 11 -12.98 -10.97 5.91
CA PRO A 11 -13.79 -9.83 5.45
C PRO A 11 -15.17 -9.73 6.12
N GLU A 12 -15.83 -10.86 6.38
CA GLU A 12 -17.13 -10.92 7.06
C GLU A 12 -17.02 -10.37 8.48
N LYS A 13 -15.92 -10.70 9.18
CA LYS A 13 -15.65 -10.23 10.54
C LYS A 13 -15.31 -8.75 10.58
N LEU A 14 -14.57 -8.25 9.58
CA LEU A 14 -14.29 -6.82 9.43
C LEU A 14 -15.58 -6.03 9.20
N LYS A 15 -16.51 -6.56 8.40
CA LYS A 15 -17.78 -5.89 8.07
C LYS A 15 -18.70 -5.66 9.27
N GLU A 16 -18.64 -6.54 10.28
CA GLU A 16 -19.34 -6.33 11.56
C GLU A 16 -18.96 -4.99 12.22
N LYS A 17 -17.70 -4.55 12.06
CA LYS A 17 -17.18 -3.29 12.61
C LYS A 17 -17.16 -2.14 11.59
N PHE A 18 -16.93 -2.45 10.32
CA PHE A 18 -16.77 -1.49 9.22
C PHE A 18 -17.76 -1.85 8.10
N PRO A 19 -19.00 -1.33 8.13
CA PRO A 19 -20.10 -1.81 7.28
C PRO A 19 -19.86 -1.70 5.76
N LEU A 20 -18.95 -0.80 5.35
CA LEU A 20 -18.60 -0.54 3.96
C LEU A 20 -17.49 -1.47 3.43
N VAL A 21 -17.03 -2.45 4.22
CA VAL A 21 -16.09 -3.46 3.73
C VAL A 21 -16.75 -4.29 2.62
N ASP A 22 -16.07 -4.33 1.48
CA ASP A 22 -16.41 -5.19 0.36
C ASP A 22 -15.98 -6.63 0.67
N THR A 23 -16.96 -7.52 0.77
CA THR A 23 -16.77 -8.94 1.04
C THR A 23 -16.57 -9.75 -0.23
N ASP A 24 -16.83 -9.17 -1.40
CA ASP A 24 -16.67 -9.82 -2.70
C ASP A 24 -15.26 -9.55 -3.28
N TYR A 25 -14.50 -8.65 -2.65
CA TYR A 25 -13.12 -8.38 -3.02
C TYR A 25 -12.20 -9.59 -2.75
N ILE A 26 -11.61 -10.11 -3.81
CA ILE A 26 -10.62 -11.19 -3.74
C ILE A 26 -9.22 -10.59 -3.69
N SER A 27 -8.52 -10.77 -2.56
CA SER A 27 -7.15 -10.32 -2.33
C SER A 27 -6.15 -10.94 -3.32
N VAL A 28 -5.15 -10.16 -3.76
CA VAL A 28 -4.05 -10.64 -4.62
C VAL A 28 -3.29 -11.81 -3.99
N PHE A 29 -3.08 -11.77 -2.68
CA PHE A 29 -2.54 -12.86 -1.88
C PHE A 29 -3.52 -13.18 -0.75
N SER A 30 -4.00 -14.43 -0.70
CA SER A 30 -4.70 -14.97 0.47
C SER A 30 -3.73 -15.27 1.62
N LYS A 31 -4.26 -15.53 2.82
CA LYS A 31 -3.48 -16.01 3.97
C LYS A 31 -2.68 -17.30 3.69
N HIS A 32 -3.09 -18.09 2.70
CA HIS A 32 -2.45 -19.35 2.32
C HIS A 32 -1.43 -19.18 1.18
N THR A 33 -1.55 -18.11 0.39
CA THR A 33 -0.71 -17.85 -0.78
C THR A 33 0.30 -16.73 -0.53
N LEU A 34 0.26 -16.07 0.63
CA LEU A 34 1.18 -15.01 1.00
C LEU A 34 2.62 -15.56 1.07
N PRO A 35 3.56 -15.04 0.27
CA PRO A 35 4.94 -15.51 0.30
C PRO A 35 5.58 -15.20 1.66
N LYS A 36 6.40 -16.13 2.16
CA LYS A 36 7.16 -15.97 3.42
C LYS A 36 7.92 -14.65 3.42
N GLU A 37 7.81 -13.93 4.53
CA GLU A 37 8.52 -12.66 4.74
C GLU A 37 10.04 -12.91 4.70
N ARG A 38 10.76 -12.07 3.95
CA ARG A 38 12.23 -12.12 3.91
C ARG A 38 12.78 -11.04 4.84
N PHE A 39 14.09 -11.00 5.01
CA PHE A 39 14.72 -10.00 5.87
C PHE A 39 14.88 -8.67 5.13
N GLY A 40 14.69 -7.54 5.84
CA GLY A 40 14.81 -6.19 5.29
C GLY A 40 13.46 -5.60 4.88
N ASP A 41 13.37 -4.27 4.82
CA ASP A 41 12.14 -3.57 4.46
C ASP A 41 11.84 -3.66 2.95
N ASP A 42 12.88 -3.79 2.15
CA ASP A 42 12.86 -4.00 0.69
C ASP A 42 12.40 -5.42 0.30
N ALA A 43 12.38 -6.36 1.25
CA ALA A 43 11.86 -7.72 1.06
C ALA A 43 10.42 -7.75 0.53
N CYS A 44 9.63 -6.71 0.79
CA CYS A 44 8.25 -6.62 0.36
C CYS A 44 8.10 -6.21 -1.13
N ILE A 45 9.13 -5.67 -1.78
CA ILE A 45 9.06 -5.13 -3.15
C ILE A 45 8.42 -6.11 -4.14
N PRO A 46 8.79 -7.41 -4.22
CA PRO A 46 8.18 -8.32 -5.19
C PRO A 46 6.67 -8.51 -4.98
N ARG A 47 6.23 -8.55 -3.72
CA ARG A 47 4.82 -8.70 -3.35
C ARG A 47 4.05 -7.43 -3.69
N VAL A 48 4.59 -6.26 -3.33
CA VAL A 48 3.99 -4.95 -3.63
C VAL A 48 3.87 -4.76 -5.15
N ARG A 49 4.90 -5.08 -5.93
CA ARG A 49 4.86 -5.01 -7.40
C ARG A 49 3.74 -5.84 -8.00
N THR A 50 3.61 -7.09 -7.56
CA THR A 50 2.55 -8.00 -8.01
C THR A 50 1.16 -7.47 -7.65
N THR A 51 1.01 -6.94 -6.42
CA THR A 51 -0.24 -6.34 -5.96
C THR A 51 -0.63 -5.12 -6.78
N LEU A 52 0.31 -4.19 -7.00
CA LEU A 52 0.08 -3.00 -7.81
C LEU A 52 -0.37 -3.39 -9.22
N GLN A 53 0.40 -4.24 -9.92
CA GLN A 53 0.09 -4.68 -11.28
C GLN A 53 -1.33 -5.26 -11.38
N ARG A 54 -1.68 -6.23 -10.50
CA ARG A 54 -3.00 -6.86 -10.55
C ARG A 54 -4.14 -5.89 -10.24
N ILE A 55 -3.93 -4.93 -9.35
CA ILE A 55 -4.97 -3.95 -8.99
C ILE A 55 -5.14 -2.94 -10.14
N THR A 56 -4.04 -2.41 -10.70
CA THR A 56 -4.09 -1.44 -11.80
C THR A 56 -4.56 -2.07 -13.12
N ASP A 57 -4.37 -3.38 -13.32
CA ASP A 57 -4.89 -4.09 -14.49
C ASP A 57 -6.39 -4.42 -14.37
N LYS A 58 -6.91 -4.54 -13.14
CA LYS A 58 -8.28 -5.01 -12.87
C LYS A 58 -9.27 -3.87 -12.66
N TYR A 59 -8.83 -2.76 -12.08
CA TYR A 59 -9.71 -1.66 -11.68
C TYR A 59 -9.32 -0.37 -12.38
N ASP A 60 -10.31 0.33 -12.93
CA ASP A 60 -10.15 1.64 -13.54
C ASP A 60 -10.46 2.76 -12.53
N GLY A 61 -10.01 3.99 -12.84
CA GLY A 61 -10.30 5.20 -12.08
C GLY A 61 -9.25 5.53 -11.01
N ASP A 62 -9.62 6.42 -10.09
CA ASP A 62 -8.75 6.85 -8.99
C ASP A 62 -8.69 5.78 -7.90
N LEU A 63 -7.49 5.25 -7.65
CA LEU A 63 -7.24 4.20 -6.66
C LEU A 63 -6.51 4.76 -5.43
N LEU A 64 -7.02 4.46 -4.24
CA LEU A 64 -6.40 4.82 -2.96
C LEU A 64 -5.80 3.58 -2.28
N PHE A 65 -4.48 3.61 -2.09
CA PHE A 65 -3.76 2.59 -1.32
C PHE A 65 -3.45 3.11 0.09
N VAL A 66 -3.97 2.43 1.12
CA VAL A 66 -3.62 2.69 2.52
C VAL A 66 -2.72 1.55 3.02
N SER A 67 -1.51 1.86 3.46
CA SER A 67 -0.52 0.85 3.83
C SER A 67 0.49 1.35 4.87
N HIS A 68 1.44 0.49 5.24
CA HIS A 68 2.52 0.78 6.18
C HIS A 68 3.75 1.40 5.48
N GLY A 69 4.70 1.91 6.27
CA GLY A 69 5.90 2.58 5.76
C GLY A 69 6.68 1.78 4.72
N ALA A 70 7.00 0.51 5.00
CA ALA A 70 7.82 -0.31 4.09
C ALA A 70 7.14 -0.59 2.74
N PRO A 71 5.86 -1.02 2.68
CA PRO A 71 5.13 -1.11 1.42
C PRO A 71 5.06 0.22 0.65
N ILE A 72 4.83 1.36 1.33
CA ILE A 72 4.81 2.66 0.65
C ILE A 72 6.21 3.02 0.09
N GLY A 73 7.27 2.71 0.82
CA GLY A 73 8.65 2.82 0.32
C GLY A 73 8.90 1.96 -0.92
N ALA A 74 8.39 0.73 -0.92
CA ALA A 74 8.45 -0.15 -2.08
C ALA A 74 7.67 0.39 -3.28
N ILE A 75 6.53 1.07 -3.09
CA ILE A 75 5.80 1.73 -4.20
C ILE A 75 6.67 2.82 -4.84
N HIS A 76 7.38 3.63 -4.05
CA HIS A 76 8.32 4.63 -4.58
C HIS A 76 9.45 3.97 -5.37
N GLU A 77 10.03 2.88 -4.86
CA GLU A 77 11.03 2.10 -5.60
C GLU A 77 10.48 1.57 -6.93
N ILE A 78 9.27 1.01 -6.95
CA ILE A 78 8.69 0.37 -8.13
C ILE A 78 8.38 1.40 -9.24
N TRP A 79 7.89 2.58 -8.89
CA TRP A 79 7.46 3.58 -9.87
C TRP A 79 8.45 4.71 -10.13
N MET A 80 9.36 4.98 -9.19
CA MET A 80 10.36 6.06 -9.30
C MET A 80 11.81 5.56 -9.28
N GLY A 81 12.05 4.29 -8.94
CA GLY A 81 13.41 3.73 -8.84
C GLY A 81 14.18 4.17 -7.60
N ASP A 82 13.48 4.67 -6.57
CA ASP A 82 14.07 5.11 -5.31
C ASP A 82 13.17 4.75 -4.12
N PHE A 83 13.61 3.80 -3.29
CA PHE A 83 12.91 3.40 -2.07
C PHE A 83 12.88 4.55 -1.06
N LYS A 84 11.66 5.05 -0.76
CA LYS A 84 11.50 6.23 0.09
C LYS A 84 10.39 6.09 1.12
N TYR A 85 10.77 6.18 2.39
CA TYR A 85 9.81 6.34 3.47
C TYR A 85 9.12 7.71 3.44
N VAL A 86 7.83 7.71 3.78
CA VAL A 86 7.01 8.93 3.94
C VAL A 86 6.38 8.95 5.32
N GLY A 87 5.95 10.14 5.76
CA GLY A 87 5.42 10.30 7.10
C GLY A 87 4.05 9.65 7.31
N GLN A 88 3.69 9.42 8.57
CA GLN A 88 2.37 8.90 8.95
C GLN A 88 1.25 9.81 8.43
N ALA A 89 0.21 9.18 7.88
CA ALA A 89 -0.96 9.85 7.29
C ALA A 89 -0.61 10.92 6.23
N THR A 90 0.58 10.86 5.63
CA THR A 90 0.90 11.69 4.47
C THR A 90 0.43 11.03 3.18
N VAL A 91 0.21 11.83 2.14
CA VAL A 91 -0.29 11.34 0.85
C VAL A 91 0.78 11.50 -0.22
N THR A 92 0.97 10.45 -1.03
CA THR A 92 1.73 10.50 -2.28
C THR A 92 0.77 10.23 -3.43
N LYS A 93 0.86 11.03 -4.50
CA LYS A 93 0.03 10.87 -5.70
C LYS A 93 0.89 10.51 -6.91
N PHE A 94 0.48 9.43 -7.56
CA PHE A 94 1.02 8.97 -8.83
C PHE A 94 -0.06 9.07 -9.89
N VAL A 95 0.33 9.46 -11.11
CA VAL A 95 -0.57 9.59 -12.27
C VAL A 95 0.04 8.84 -13.44
N GLU A 96 -0.73 7.93 -14.02
CA GLU A 96 -0.38 7.29 -15.28
C GLU A 96 -0.66 8.28 -16.43
N THR A 97 0.40 8.79 -17.06
CA THR A 97 0.31 9.78 -18.14
C THR A 97 0.14 9.15 -19.52
N ALA A 98 0.54 7.89 -19.65
CA ALA A 98 0.32 6.98 -20.76
C ALA A 98 0.49 5.56 -20.24
N LYS A 99 0.03 4.54 -20.97
CA LYS A 99 0.13 3.14 -20.54
C LYS A 99 1.55 2.77 -20.08
N GLY A 100 1.70 2.39 -18.82
CA GLY A 100 2.94 2.05 -18.13
C GLY A 100 3.84 3.23 -17.74
N LYS A 101 3.47 4.48 -18.07
CA LYS A 101 4.25 5.69 -17.79
C LYS A 101 3.66 6.45 -16.61
N ILE A 102 4.22 6.20 -15.44
CA ILE A 102 3.79 6.80 -14.18
C ILE A 102 4.64 8.03 -13.87
N ARG A 103 3.96 9.10 -13.42
CA ARG A 103 4.54 10.34 -12.91
C ARG A 103 4.09 10.56 -11.48
N MET A 104 5.02 10.81 -10.57
CA MET A 104 4.69 11.26 -9.21
C MET A 104 4.42 12.78 -9.22
N GLU A 105 3.22 13.19 -8.80
CA GLU A 105 2.85 14.62 -8.75
C GLU A 105 3.30 15.27 -7.43
N PHE A 106 3.13 14.56 -6.33
CA PHE A 106 3.62 14.97 -5.01
C PHE A 106 3.87 13.73 -4.14
N THR A 107 4.68 13.89 -3.11
CA THR A 107 5.01 12.83 -2.15
C THR A 107 5.06 13.39 -0.74
N SER A 108 4.67 12.57 0.24
CA SER A 108 4.69 12.93 1.66
C SER A 108 3.89 14.21 1.97
N ASP A 109 2.81 14.48 1.23
CA ASP A 109 1.98 15.66 1.47
C ASP A 109 1.25 15.54 2.80
N ALA A 110 1.51 16.52 3.67
CA ALA A 110 0.91 16.64 4.99
C ALA A 110 -0.01 17.88 5.07
N SER A 111 -0.26 18.57 3.94
CA SER A 111 -0.97 19.86 3.92
C SER A 111 -2.33 19.78 4.62
N HIS A 112 -3.04 18.67 4.42
CA HIS A 112 -4.34 18.34 4.99
C HIS A 112 -4.35 18.05 6.50
N LEU A 113 -3.19 17.78 7.13
CA LEU A 113 -3.11 17.48 8.56
C LEU A 113 -3.17 18.77 9.39
N SER A 114 -4.01 18.76 10.44
CA SER A 114 -4.11 19.85 11.41
C SER A 114 -2.87 19.95 12.31
N ASP A 115 -2.21 18.82 12.58
CA ASP A 115 -0.92 18.75 13.28
C ASP A 115 0.10 18.00 12.41
N LYS A 116 1.23 18.66 12.12
CA LYS A 116 2.30 18.16 11.26
C LYS A 116 3.54 17.73 12.06
N ARG A 117 3.44 17.67 13.38
CA ARG A 117 4.56 17.29 14.26
C ARG A 117 4.68 15.76 14.33
N ASN A 118 5.92 15.28 14.39
CA ASN A 118 6.27 13.88 14.63
C ASN A 118 5.62 12.86 13.67
N LEU A 119 5.61 13.13 12.37
CA LEU A 119 5.08 12.22 11.36
C LEU A 119 6.04 11.05 11.04
N ARG A 120 6.81 10.54 11.99
CA ARG A 120 7.88 9.57 11.70
C ARG A 120 7.30 8.29 11.08
N PRO A 121 7.95 7.68 10.09
CA PRO A 121 7.44 6.46 9.44
C PRO A 121 7.53 5.20 10.32
N TRP A 122 8.22 5.30 11.46
CA TRP A 122 8.49 4.22 12.43
C TRP A 122 8.50 4.74 13.87
#